data_AF-A0A7C9PG84-F1
#
_entry.id   AF-A0A7C9PG84-F1
#
_cell.length_a   1.000
_cell.length_b   1.000
_cell.length_c   1.000
_cell.angle_alpha   90.00
_cell.angle_beta   90.00
_cell.angle_gamma   90.00
#
_symmetry.space_group_name_H-M   'P 1'
#
loop_
_entity.id
_entity.type
_entity.pdbx_description
1 polymer ?
#
loop_
_entity_poly.entity_id
_entity_poly.type
_entity_poly.pdbx_seq_one_letter_code
_entity_poly.pdbx_strand_id
1 'polypeptide(L)'
;MSARSGSTPCGAGAKRSRTTARREALRLLVIVLVLSAAWQALQSWRQQRLVQALAAQLQPGDLTLLSSVSCVYCDRARSWLQQAGLPFEECFIEREPECATLWVRTGGRGTPTILVRGQVQLGFRPEAVLAALQMTPLAGGGTSSPQVPPSAAPGGTQSPS
;
A
#
# COMPACT_ATOMS: atom_id res chain seq x y z
N MET A 1 3.86 -70.77 50.46
CA MET A 1 4.71 -69.73 51.07
C MET A 1 5.71 -69.26 50.03
N SER A 2 5.79 -67.92 49.84
CA SER A 2 6.88 -67.12 49.21
C SER A 2 7.23 -67.38 47.74
N ALA A 3 6.89 -66.53 46.76
CA ALA A 3 7.16 -65.10 46.52
C ALA A 3 8.58 -64.78 45.99
N ARG A 4 8.66 -64.33 44.72
CA ARG A 4 9.27 -63.07 44.21
C ARG A 4 9.41 -63.15 42.69
N SER A 5 8.59 -62.43 41.92
CA SER A 5 8.64 -60.99 41.62
C SER A 5 9.73 -60.68 40.58
N GLY A 6 9.28 -60.60 39.32
CA GLY A 6 10.07 -60.06 38.21
C GLY A 6 10.22 -58.55 38.36
N SER A 7 11.45 -58.07 38.28
CA SER A 7 11.77 -56.66 38.28
C SER A 7 11.92 -56.16 36.84
N THR A 8 10.93 -55.40 36.39
CA THR A 8 11.02 -54.53 35.22
C THR A 8 12.02 -53.40 35.48
N PRO A 9 12.97 -53.09 34.58
CA PRO A 9 13.74 -51.86 34.68
C PRO A 9 12.92 -50.69 34.11
N CYS A 10 12.10 -50.06 34.95
CA CYS A 10 11.57 -48.72 34.65
C CYS A 10 12.63 -47.68 35.01
N GLY A 11 13.32 -47.10 34.02
CA GLY A 11 14.16 -45.93 34.31
C GLY A 11 15.27 -45.59 33.33
N ALA A 12 15.03 -45.56 32.01
CA ALA A 12 16.07 -45.09 31.07
C ALA A 12 15.56 -44.41 29.79
N GLY A 13 14.35 -43.83 29.78
CA GLY A 13 13.77 -43.24 28.56
C GLY A 13 13.78 -41.71 28.46
N ALA A 14 13.71 -40.98 29.58
CA ALA A 14 13.24 -39.58 29.57
C ALA A 14 14.32 -38.49 29.41
N LYS A 15 15.62 -38.85 29.38
CA LYS A 15 16.72 -37.86 29.18
C LYS A 15 17.26 -37.83 27.76
N ARG A 16 17.18 -38.94 27.03
CA ARG A 16 17.72 -39.06 25.66
C ARG A 16 16.86 -38.32 24.62
N SER A 17 15.56 -38.13 24.88
CA SER A 17 14.63 -37.41 24.00
C SER A 17 14.78 -35.88 24.10
N ARG A 18 15.14 -35.34 25.28
CA ARG A 18 15.21 -33.88 25.51
C ARG A 18 16.36 -33.20 24.77
N THR A 19 17.49 -33.86 24.57
CA THR A 19 18.64 -33.30 23.86
C THR A 19 18.46 -33.32 22.36
N THR A 20 17.91 -34.39 21.79
CA THR A 20 17.57 -34.47 20.36
C THR A 20 16.43 -33.51 20.03
N ALA A 21 15.37 -33.47 20.86
CA ALA A 21 14.27 -32.51 20.68
C ALA A 21 14.76 -31.06 20.76
N ARG A 22 15.70 -30.73 21.67
CA ARG A 22 16.28 -29.38 21.77
C ARG A 22 17.19 -29.03 20.59
N ARG A 23 17.93 -30.00 20.04
CA ARG A 23 18.76 -29.81 18.83
C ARG A 23 17.92 -29.65 17.58
N GLU A 24 16.88 -30.45 17.41
CA GLU A 24 15.93 -30.30 16.29
C GLU A 24 15.13 -28.99 16.42
N ALA A 25 14.71 -28.61 17.64
CA ALA A 25 14.11 -27.30 17.86
C ALA A 25 15.07 -26.15 17.52
N LEU A 26 16.36 -26.27 17.86
CA LEU A 26 17.36 -25.27 17.52
C LEU A 26 17.58 -25.18 15.99
N ARG A 27 17.63 -26.32 15.29
CA ARG A 27 17.75 -26.38 13.83
C ARG A 27 16.54 -25.73 13.15
N LEU A 28 15.33 -26.07 13.57
CA LEU A 28 14.10 -25.46 13.04
C LEU A 28 14.08 -23.96 13.32
N LEU A 29 14.48 -23.54 14.52
CA LEU A 29 14.55 -22.12 14.87
C LEU A 29 15.55 -21.36 13.98
N VAL A 30 16.74 -21.92 13.73
CA VAL A 30 17.73 -21.33 12.81
C VAL A 30 17.18 -21.26 11.39
N ILE A 31 16.55 -22.33 10.89
CA ILE A 31 15.94 -22.34 9.55
C ILE A 31 14.88 -21.24 9.43
N VAL A 32 13.97 -21.13 10.41
CA VAL A 32 12.93 -20.09 10.43
C VAL A 32 13.53 -18.68 10.48
N LEU A 33 14.60 -18.47 11.24
CA LEU A 33 15.31 -17.19 11.26
C LEU A 33 15.95 -16.86 9.92
N VAL A 34 16.61 -17.82 9.27
CA VAL A 34 17.22 -17.63 7.94
C VAL A 34 16.16 -17.34 6.89
N LEU A 35 15.06 -18.11 6.87
CA LEU A 35 13.96 -17.89 5.92
C LEU A 35 13.29 -16.53 6.13
N SER A 36 13.06 -16.13 7.38
CA SER A 36 12.46 -14.83 7.69
C SER A 36 13.39 -13.66 7.34
N ALA A 37 14.70 -13.76 7.61
CA ALA A 37 15.68 -12.76 7.23
C ALA A 37 15.81 -12.64 5.69
N ALA A 38 15.89 -13.77 4.99
CA ALA A 38 15.92 -13.79 3.52
C ALA A 38 14.65 -13.16 2.93
N TRP A 39 13.48 -13.45 3.51
CA TRP A 39 12.22 -12.85 3.10
C TRP A 39 12.19 -11.33 3.32
N GLN A 40 12.60 -10.88 4.51
CA GLN A 40 12.66 -9.44 4.85
C GLN A 40 13.61 -8.68 3.94
N ALA A 41 14.79 -9.26 3.65
CA ALA A 41 15.74 -8.68 2.71
C ALA A 41 15.15 -8.56 1.29
N LEU A 42 14.46 -9.60 0.81
CA LEU A 42 13.82 -9.54 -0.50
C LEU A 42 12.74 -8.43 -0.57
N GLN A 43 11.97 -8.26 0.51
CA GLN A 43 10.90 -7.25 0.60
C GLN A 43 11.46 -5.82 0.59
N SER A 44 12.52 -5.56 1.36
CA SER A 44 13.13 -4.23 1.41
C SER A 44 13.76 -3.85 0.07
N TRP A 45 14.36 -4.82 -0.63
CA TRP A 45 14.94 -4.61 -1.96
C TRP A 45 13.87 -4.26 -3.01
N ARG A 46 12.67 -4.85 -2.92
CA ARG A 46 11.54 -4.52 -3.81
C ARG A 46 11.09 -3.07 -3.62
N GLN A 47 10.93 -2.63 -2.38
CA GLN A 47 10.51 -1.26 -2.06
C GLN A 47 11.53 -0.21 -2.54
N GLN A 48 12.83 -0.48 -2.33
CA GLN A 48 13.89 0.42 -2.80
C GLN A 48 13.90 0.56 -4.34
N ARG A 49 13.69 -0.53 -5.08
CA ARG A 49 13.60 -0.48 -6.55
C ARG A 49 12.43 0.38 -7.03
N LEU A 50 11.28 0.33 -6.36
CA LEU A 50 10.12 1.16 -6.69
C LEU A 50 10.43 2.64 -6.52
N VAL A 51 11.01 3.02 -5.37
CA VAL A 51 11.39 4.41 -5.08
C VAL A 51 12.42 4.92 -6.08
N GLN A 52 13.43 4.11 -6.42
CA GLN A 52 14.42 4.50 -7.43
C GLN A 52 13.80 4.68 -8.83
N ALA A 53 12.87 3.82 -9.22
CA ALA A 53 12.17 3.94 -10.50
C ALA A 53 11.29 5.21 -10.55
N LEU A 54 10.64 5.55 -9.43
CA LEU A 54 9.88 6.79 -9.28
C LEU A 54 10.80 8.02 -9.35
N ALA A 55 11.87 8.03 -8.56
CA ALA A 55 12.83 9.14 -8.51
C ALA A 55 13.50 9.40 -9.85
N ALA A 56 13.73 8.37 -10.67
CA ALA A 56 14.29 8.50 -12.00
C ALA A 56 13.35 9.15 -13.02
N GLN A 57 12.04 9.15 -12.77
CA GLN A 57 11.02 9.61 -13.73
C GLN A 57 10.25 10.85 -13.27
N LEU A 58 10.17 11.10 -11.97
CA LEU A 58 9.45 12.24 -11.39
C LEU A 58 10.24 13.52 -11.52
N GLN A 59 9.63 14.52 -12.16
CA GLN A 59 10.10 15.90 -12.13
C GLN A 59 9.27 16.73 -11.13
N PRO A 60 9.81 17.86 -10.63
CA PRO A 60 9.01 18.81 -9.85
C PRO A 60 7.76 19.24 -10.64
N GLY A 61 6.60 19.20 -10.00
CA GLY A 61 5.30 19.52 -10.63
C GLY A 61 4.60 18.34 -11.31
N ASP A 62 5.25 17.18 -11.47
CA ASP A 62 4.58 15.98 -12.03
C ASP A 62 3.57 15.36 -11.05
N LEU A 63 3.77 15.57 -9.75
CA LEU A 63 3.03 14.92 -8.67
C LEU A 63 2.43 15.97 -7.73
N THR A 64 1.11 16.05 -7.70
CA THR A 64 0.37 16.89 -6.76
C THR A 64 -0.47 16.03 -5.81
N LEU A 65 -0.30 16.24 -4.52
CA LEU A 65 -1.09 15.65 -3.44
C LEU A 65 -2.19 16.63 -3.02
N LEU A 66 -3.42 16.38 -3.46
CA LEU A 66 -4.60 17.05 -2.91
C LEU A 66 -4.88 16.47 -1.53
N SER A 67 -4.62 17.29 -0.53
CA SER A 67 -4.58 16.94 0.89
C SER A 67 -5.68 17.67 1.64
N SER A 68 -5.98 17.17 2.83
CA SER A 68 -6.87 17.80 3.78
C SER A 68 -6.13 17.98 5.11
N VAL A 69 -6.35 19.11 5.77
CA VAL A 69 -5.69 19.45 7.05
C VAL A 69 -6.04 18.50 8.20
N SER A 70 -7.13 17.74 8.10
CA SER A 70 -7.64 16.84 9.14
C SER A 70 -7.57 15.35 8.75
N CYS A 71 -6.76 15.01 7.75
CA CYS A 71 -6.74 13.69 7.12
C CYS A 71 -5.47 12.88 7.46
N VAL A 72 -5.64 11.86 8.33
CA VAL A 72 -4.54 10.96 8.74
C VAL A 72 -3.96 10.17 7.56
N TYR A 73 -4.79 9.80 6.57
CA TYR A 73 -4.30 9.10 5.37
C TYR A 73 -3.44 10.01 4.48
N CYS A 74 -3.72 11.32 4.49
CA CYS A 74 -2.96 12.32 3.77
C CYS A 74 -1.60 12.53 4.44
N ASP A 75 -1.55 12.58 5.77
CA ASP A 75 -0.29 12.62 6.52
C ASP A 75 0.59 11.39 6.25
N ARG A 76 -0.03 10.21 6.15
CA ARG A 76 0.69 8.97 5.78
C ARG A 76 1.27 9.04 4.36
N ALA A 77 0.51 9.56 3.40
CA ALA A 77 0.98 9.75 2.04
C ALA A 77 2.16 10.74 1.98
N ARG A 78 2.01 11.90 2.63
CA ARG A 78 3.04 12.93 2.74
C ARG A 78 4.34 12.38 3.34
N SER A 79 4.23 11.73 4.50
CA SER A 79 5.39 11.15 5.19
C SER A 79 6.08 10.08 4.35
N TRP A 80 5.35 9.23 3.65
CA TRP A 80 5.96 8.25 2.74
C TRP A 80 6.71 8.93 1.60
N LEU A 81 6.11 9.93 0.94
CA LEU A 81 6.74 10.67 -0.16
C LEU A 81 8.00 11.40 0.29
N GLN A 82 7.95 12.02 1.48
CA GLN A 82 9.11 12.68 2.10
C GLN A 82 10.23 11.69 2.46
N GLN A 83 9.89 10.55 3.07
CA GLN A 83 10.85 9.49 3.39
C GLN A 83 11.48 8.89 2.14
N ALA A 84 10.72 8.78 1.05
CA ALA A 84 11.19 8.33 -0.24
C ALA A 84 12.02 9.38 -1.00
N GLY A 85 12.05 10.63 -0.53
CA GLY A 85 12.77 11.73 -1.17
C GLY A 85 12.22 12.12 -2.54
N LEU A 86 10.92 11.89 -2.77
CA LEU A 86 10.29 12.18 -4.06
C LEU A 86 9.81 13.64 -4.10
N PRO A 87 10.01 14.37 -5.21
CA PRO A 87 9.46 15.71 -5.36
C PRO A 87 7.92 15.63 -5.53
N PHE A 88 7.19 16.40 -4.74
CA PHE A 88 5.74 16.56 -4.87
C PHE A 88 5.29 17.93 -4.39
N GLU A 89 4.17 18.37 -4.91
CA GLU A 89 3.45 19.55 -4.42
C GLU A 89 2.29 19.11 -3.54
N GLU A 90 2.09 19.77 -2.41
CA GLU A 90 0.95 19.51 -1.55
C GLU A 90 -0.01 20.70 -1.61
N CYS A 91 -1.28 20.40 -1.85
CA CYS A 91 -2.34 21.37 -2.10
C CYS A 91 -3.45 21.11 -1.08
N PHE A 92 -3.67 22.03 -0.14
CA PHE A 92 -4.65 21.84 0.94
C PHE A 92 -6.02 22.39 0.55
N ILE A 93 -6.99 21.49 0.37
CA ILE A 93 -8.32 21.86 -0.15
C ILE A 93 -9.10 22.82 0.76
N GLU A 94 -8.80 22.87 2.06
CA GLU A 94 -9.46 23.80 3.00
C GLU A 94 -8.74 25.14 3.13
N ARG A 95 -7.45 25.22 2.79
CA ARG A 95 -6.64 26.45 2.95
C ARG A 95 -6.54 27.24 1.66
N GLU A 96 -6.56 26.54 0.53
CA GLU A 96 -6.24 27.11 -0.78
C GLU A 96 -7.44 26.96 -1.71
N PRO A 97 -8.04 28.07 -2.17
CA PRO A 97 -9.26 28.03 -2.99
C PRO A 97 -9.02 27.38 -4.37
N GLU A 98 -7.80 27.50 -4.90
CA GLU A 98 -7.39 26.83 -6.15
C GLU A 98 -7.37 25.30 -5.98
N CYS A 99 -6.88 24.81 -4.84
CA CYS A 99 -6.88 23.39 -4.49
C CYS A 99 -8.30 22.84 -4.32
N ALA A 100 -9.19 23.61 -3.68
CA ALA A 100 -10.61 23.24 -3.55
C ALA A 100 -11.26 23.07 -4.92
N THR A 101 -11.02 24.02 -5.82
CA THR A 101 -11.53 23.99 -7.19
C THR A 101 -10.96 22.80 -7.97
N LEU A 102 -9.65 22.57 -7.86
CA LEU A 102 -8.98 21.42 -8.47
C LEU A 102 -9.56 20.10 -7.96
N TRP A 103 -9.79 19.97 -6.65
CA TRP A 103 -10.39 18.79 -6.05
C TRP A 103 -11.79 18.51 -6.58
N VAL A 104 -12.66 19.52 -6.68
CA VAL A 104 -13.98 19.39 -7.29
C VAL A 104 -13.88 18.96 -8.76
N ARG A 105 -12.99 19.57 -9.55
CA ARG A 105 -12.77 19.20 -10.97
C ARG A 105 -12.30 17.76 -11.16
N THR A 106 -11.53 17.25 -10.19
CA THR A 106 -11.02 15.87 -10.21
C THR A 106 -12.03 14.84 -9.69
N GLY A 107 -13.24 15.29 -9.34
CA GLY A 107 -14.39 14.46 -8.97
C GLY A 107 -14.82 14.56 -7.51
N GLY A 108 -14.06 15.23 -6.65
CA GLY A 108 -14.49 15.54 -5.27
C GLY A 108 -14.81 14.32 -4.40
N ARG A 109 -14.20 13.16 -4.65
CA ARG A 109 -14.60 11.89 -4.01
C ARG A 109 -13.94 11.62 -2.66
N GLY A 110 -12.89 12.35 -2.32
CA GLY A 110 -12.17 12.19 -1.05
C GLY A 110 -10.72 12.64 -1.10
N THR A 111 -10.04 12.51 0.04
CA THR A 111 -8.62 12.78 0.20
C THR A 111 -7.94 11.56 0.86
N PRO A 112 -6.65 11.30 0.58
CA PRO A 112 -5.81 12.00 -0.38
C PRO A 112 -6.21 11.69 -1.84
N THR A 113 -6.13 12.69 -2.71
CA THR A 113 -6.23 12.50 -4.16
C THR A 113 -4.89 12.87 -4.79
N ILE A 114 -4.34 11.97 -5.59
CA ILE A 114 -3.04 12.12 -6.23
C ILE A 114 -3.25 12.51 -7.69
N LEU A 115 -2.57 13.55 -8.14
CA LEU A 115 -2.50 13.94 -9.53
C LEU A 115 -1.11 13.63 -10.05
N VAL A 116 -1.02 12.78 -11.07
CA VAL A 116 0.23 12.43 -11.73
C VAL A 116 0.15 12.85 -13.18
N ARG A 117 0.84 13.93 -13.58
CA ARG A 117 0.76 14.49 -14.95
C ARG A 117 -0.68 14.67 -15.45
N GLY A 118 -1.58 15.11 -14.56
CA GLY A 118 -3.01 15.29 -14.84
C GLY A 118 -3.88 14.03 -14.74
N GLN A 119 -3.30 12.85 -14.52
CA GLN A 119 -4.05 11.63 -14.21
C GLN A 119 -4.50 11.65 -12.75
N VAL A 120 -5.81 11.48 -12.54
CA VAL A 120 -6.42 11.50 -11.22
C VAL A 120 -6.44 10.11 -10.61
N GLN A 121 -5.85 9.98 -9.42
CA GLN A 121 -5.89 8.77 -8.62
C GLN A 121 -6.47 9.07 -7.23
N LEU A 122 -7.55 8.37 -6.87
CA LEU A 122 -8.08 8.41 -5.51
C LEU A 122 -7.24 7.52 -4.60
N GLY A 123 -6.78 8.08 -3.49
CA GLY A 123 -5.92 7.39 -2.52
C GLY A 123 -4.45 7.30 -2.95
N PHE A 124 -3.58 7.14 -1.95
CA PHE A 124 -2.15 7.01 -2.18
C PHE A 124 -1.74 5.54 -2.38
N ARG A 125 -1.20 5.22 -3.57
CA ARG A 125 -0.61 3.92 -3.91
C ARG A 125 0.61 4.15 -4.79
N PRO A 126 1.84 3.87 -4.31
CA PRO A 126 3.06 4.24 -5.03
C PRO A 126 3.26 3.46 -6.33
N GLU A 127 2.78 2.22 -6.41
CA GLU A 127 2.82 1.41 -7.64
C GLU A 127 1.94 2.00 -8.74
N ALA A 128 0.79 2.56 -8.37
CA ALA A 128 -0.11 3.21 -9.32
C ALA A 128 0.42 4.56 -9.81
N VAL A 129 1.15 5.29 -8.96
CA VAL A 129 1.88 6.50 -9.37
C VAL A 129 2.95 6.15 -10.41
N LEU A 130 3.74 5.09 -10.17
CA LEU A 130 4.74 4.64 -11.13
C LEU A 130 4.09 4.20 -12.45
N ALA A 131 2.99 3.45 -12.38
CA ALA A 131 2.26 3.03 -13.57
C ALA A 131 1.74 4.24 -14.37
N ALA A 132 1.20 5.26 -13.70
CA ALA A 132 0.72 6.48 -14.35
C ALA A 132 1.86 7.25 -15.05
N LEU A 133 3.06 7.30 -14.46
CA LEU A 133 4.23 7.91 -15.09
C LEU A 133 4.68 7.17 -16.35
N GLN A 134 4.59 5.84 -16.35
CA GLN A 134 4.99 4.99 -17.47
C GLN A 134 3.96 4.97 -18.61
N MET A 135 2.66 5.09 -18.28
CA MET A 135 1.57 5.04 -19.24
C MET A 135 1.30 6.37 -19.93
N THR A 136 1.83 7.47 -19.42
CA THR A 136 1.57 8.81 -19.98
C THR A 136 2.71 9.20 -20.92
N PRO A 137 2.60 8.95 -22.24
CA PRO A 137 3.37 9.74 -23.19
C PRO A 137 2.95 11.20 -23.01
N LEU A 138 3.91 12.12 -23.04
CA LEU A 138 3.72 13.56 -22.92
C LEU A 138 2.75 14.07 -24.00
N ALA A 139 1.45 13.94 -23.77
CA ALA A 139 0.39 14.43 -24.63
C ALA A 139 -0.71 14.97 -23.72
N GLY A 140 -0.78 16.30 -23.65
CA GLY A 140 -1.76 16.99 -22.86
C GLY A 140 -3.20 16.64 -23.23
N GLY A 141 -4.08 16.73 -22.24
CA GLY A 141 -5.51 16.94 -22.45
C GLY A 141 -6.38 15.69 -22.45
N GLY A 142 -7.22 15.58 -21.41
CA GLY A 142 -8.60 15.14 -21.57
C GLY A 142 -8.88 13.65 -21.62
N THR A 143 -9.81 13.24 -20.75
CA THR A 143 -10.76 12.14 -20.95
C THR A 143 -10.22 10.71 -20.97
N SER A 144 -10.18 10.10 -19.78
CA SER A 144 -10.59 8.70 -19.63
C SER A 144 -11.32 8.52 -18.30
N SER A 145 -12.47 9.18 -18.18
CA SER A 145 -13.52 8.77 -17.25
C SER A 145 -14.41 7.78 -18.00
N PRO A 146 -14.67 6.56 -17.49
CA PRO A 146 -15.68 5.68 -18.06
C PRO A 146 -17.03 6.39 -17.97
N GLN A 147 -17.52 6.85 -19.11
CA GLN A 147 -18.78 7.55 -19.23
C GLN A 147 -19.90 6.55 -18.91
N VAL A 148 -20.48 6.67 -17.72
CA VAL A 148 -21.79 6.10 -17.40
C VAL A 148 -22.77 6.80 -18.35
N PRO A 149 -23.49 6.07 -19.23
CA PRO A 149 -24.50 6.70 -20.07
C PRO A 149 -25.59 7.31 -19.17
N PRO A 150 -26.13 8.50 -19.50
CA PRO A 150 -27.30 9.01 -18.82
C PRO A 150 -28.46 8.06 -19.09
N SER A 151 -28.82 7.25 -18.09
CA SER A 151 -30.09 6.53 -18.08
C SER A 151 -31.21 7.57 -18.17
N ALA A 152 -31.86 7.54 -19.32
CA ALA A 152 -33.15 8.13 -19.65
C ALA A 152 -34.01 8.50 -18.42
N ALA A 153 -34.33 9.78 -18.32
CA ALA A 153 -35.52 10.23 -17.61
C ALA A 153 -36.78 9.78 -18.39
N PRO A 154 -37.80 9.21 -17.75
CA PRO A 154 -39.15 9.21 -18.30
C PRO A 154 -39.91 10.43 -17.79
N GLY A 155 -40.27 11.30 -18.74
CA GLY A 155 -41.56 11.97 -18.86
C GLY A 155 -42.16 12.64 -17.63
N GLY A 156 -42.06 13.97 -17.59
CA GLY A 156 -43.07 14.78 -16.91
C GLY A 156 -44.39 14.72 -17.67
N THR A 157 -45.47 14.37 -16.97
CA THR A 157 -46.83 14.73 -17.36
C THR A 157 -47.31 15.79 -16.37
N GLN A 158 -47.17 17.05 -16.76
CA GLN A 158 -48.02 18.11 -16.25
C GLN A 158 -49.33 18.05 -17.07
N SER A 159 -50.46 17.93 -16.39
CA SER A 159 -51.79 18.11 -16.99
C SER A 159 -52.46 19.29 -16.27
N PRO A 160 -53.02 20.28 -16.99
CA PRO A 160 -53.66 21.43 -16.38
C PRO A 160 -55.17 21.24 -16.19
N SER A 161 -55.74 22.13 -15.37
CA SER A 161 -57.17 22.45 -15.13
C SER A 161 -57.90 21.61 -14.09
#